data_AF-E0UBL0-F1
#
_entry.id   AF-E0UBL0-F1
#
_cell.length_a   1.000
_cell.length_b   1.000
_cell.length_c   1.000
_cell.angle_alpha   90.00
_cell.angle_beta   90.00
_cell.angle_gamma   90.00
#
_symmetry.space_group_name_H-M   'P 1'
#
loop_
_entity.id
_entity.type
_entity.pdbx_description
1 polymer ?
#
loop_
_entity_poly.entity_id
_entity_poly.type
_entity_poly.pdbx_seq_one_letter_code
_entity_poly.pdbx_strand_id
1 'polypeptide(L)'
;MKKLTSFLAVILSFVVCLGGVNPAFAQQLPEPASRGITTFYATPEQQAQGVKVYQDILKYDVAIPNTDLSQILPENQSDFPAAYRPILEEGRKKNGTNGSFTEGWFDFQAANAVTTGTNVLFTINAPLNGRIYSVVAGFPESQCPLNIQSTEIAFFDNVKDAELKAKELDGKGYLVYVSPVDDLTIKAFSQLFYDQDTGKKKTKSDCFLVSGATKNVKVDFSKIFYLLPPALQQPAIQAPFEYGPRIGNFIYLVNARLTLTIQGGNTILNRAYSDSQNNLYLVDTNNSINVDGEIRKWNVWAKNTLPVQLIIYRRNANSWSVIAKSDLKTPVVGANSFDLPSPISVKKGDFVGLYFPQKGSVAFSLDNGPWNLGNLSGKVLFVFPSPEATATAFSGSSNRTYSINVK
;
A
#
# COMPACT_ATOMS: atom_id res chain seq x y z
N MET A 1 -46.27 -25.38 55.50
CA MET A 1 -46.79 -24.67 54.31
C MET A 1 -45.63 -23.85 53.73
N LYS A 2 -44.81 -24.39 52.84
CA LYS A 2 -45.00 -24.53 51.38
C LYS A 2 -45.37 -23.19 50.71
N LYS A 3 -44.43 -22.73 49.88
CA LYS A 3 -44.59 -21.89 48.68
C LYS A 3 -44.84 -20.38 48.90
N LEU A 4 -43.76 -19.63 49.11
CA LEU A 4 -43.63 -18.29 48.51
C LEU A 4 -42.16 -17.90 48.25
N THR A 5 -41.31 -18.87 47.87
CA THR A 5 -39.89 -18.66 47.47
C THR A 5 -39.64 -19.00 46.00
N SER A 6 -40.68 -19.00 45.16
CA SER A 6 -40.57 -19.39 43.74
C SER A 6 -41.16 -18.35 42.78
N PHE A 7 -41.10 -17.05 43.11
CA PHE A 7 -41.56 -15.98 42.21
C PHE A 7 -40.52 -14.89 41.90
N LEU A 8 -39.29 -14.98 42.42
CA LEU A 8 -38.21 -14.04 42.07
C LEU A 8 -36.98 -14.69 41.41
N ALA A 9 -37.06 -15.96 41.02
CA ALA A 9 -35.99 -16.69 40.34
C ALA A 9 -36.36 -17.16 38.91
N VAL A 10 -37.46 -16.67 38.33
CA VAL A 10 -37.90 -17.03 36.97
C VAL A 10 -37.94 -15.82 36.01
N ILE A 11 -37.81 -14.59 36.52
CA ILE A 11 -37.66 -13.40 35.67
C ILE A 11 -36.18 -13.08 35.36
N LEU A 12 -35.23 -13.75 36.02
CA LEU A 12 -33.80 -13.66 35.72
C LEU A 12 -33.25 -14.83 34.90
N SER A 13 -34.13 -15.58 34.21
CA SER A 13 -33.76 -16.76 33.41
C SER A 13 -34.32 -16.74 31.98
N PHE A 14 -34.96 -15.63 31.57
CA PHE A 14 -35.47 -15.43 30.21
C PHE A 14 -34.79 -14.27 29.46
N VAL A 15 -33.59 -13.87 29.90
CA VAL A 15 -32.73 -12.89 29.18
C VAL A 15 -31.38 -13.52 28.78
N VAL A 16 -31.28 -14.85 28.76
CA VAL A 16 -30.05 -15.58 28.34
C VAL A 16 -30.26 -16.44 27.08
N CYS A 17 -31.43 -16.38 26.44
CA CYS A 17 -31.70 -17.10 25.18
C CYS A 17 -32.23 -16.23 24.04
N LEU A 18 -31.72 -15.00 23.94
CA LEU A 18 -31.57 -14.31 22.65
C LEU A 18 -30.10 -13.90 22.53
N GLY A 19 -29.25 -14.92 22.55
CA GLY A 19 -27.85 -14.81 22.16
C GLY A 19 -27.76 -14.41 20.68
N GLY A 20 -26.78 -13.57 20.39
CA GLY A 20 -26.34 -13.32 19.03
C GLY A 20 -26.71 -11.94 18.47
N VAL A 21 -26.49 -10.86 19.22
CA VAL A 21 -25.75 -9.77 18.56
C VAL A 21 -24.37 -10.33 18.27
N ASN A 22 -24.25 -11.07 17.16
CA ASN A 22 -22.99 -11.07 16.46
C ASN A 22 -22.67 -9.58 16.31
N PRO A 23 -21.54 -9.07 16.83
CA PRO A 23 -20.95 -7.98 16.09
C PRO A 23 -20.80 -8.58 14.71
N ALA A 24 -21.69 -8.20 13.78
CA ALA A 24 -21.40 -8.34 12.38
C ALA A 24 -19.97 -7.83 12.31
N PHE A 25 -19.04 -8.72 11.98
CA PHE A 25 -17.73 -8.34 11.52
C PHE A 25 -18.06 -7.33 10.42
N ALA A 26 -18.09 -6.05 10.79
CA ALA A 26 -17.94 -4.98 9.85
C ALA A 26 -16.56 -5.31 9.31
N GLN A 27 -16.53 -6.05 8.21
CA GLN A 27 -15.31 -6.38 7.50
C GLN A 27 -14.71 -5.02 7.23
N GLN A 28 -13.72 -4.67 8.05
CA GLN A 28 -12.95 -3.45 7.87
C GLN A 28 -12.50 -3.55 6.42
N LEU A 29 -12.97 -2.61 5.60
CA LEU A 29 -12.65 -2.60 4.18
C LEU A 29 -11.14 -2.81 4.06
N PRO A 30 -10.68 -3.73 3.19
CA PRO A 30 -9.27 -4.02 3.08
C PRO A 30 -8.51 -2.71 2.88
N GLU A 31 -7.51 -2.46 3.74
CA GLU A 31 -6.73 -1.24 3.68
C GLU A 31 -6.09 -1.11 2.28
N PRO A 32 -6.03 0.11 1.72
CA PRO A 32 -5.50 0.29 0.38
C PRO A 32 -4.04 -0.16 0.31
N ALA A 33 -3.67 -0.75 -0.83
CA ALA A 33 -2.28 -1.03 -1.13
C ALA A 33 -1.48 0.27 -1.04
N SER A 34 -0.28 0.22 -0.45
CA SER A 34 0.55 1.40 -0.30
C SER A 34 2.03 1.06 -0.35
N ARG A 35 2.82 2.04 -0.80
CA ARG A 35 4.28 1.96 -0.83
C ARG A 35 4.88 2.82 0.27
N GLY A 36 5.72 2.23 1.10
CA GLY A 36 6.59 2.92 2.03
C GLY A 36 8.00 3.10 1.49
N ILE A 37 8.53 4.30 1.63
CA ILE A 37 9.91 4.64 1.29
C ILE A 37 10.64 5.09 2.56
N THR A 38 11.84 4.58 2.75
CA THR A 38 12.82 5.08 3.73
C THR A 38 14.15 5.26 3.01
N THR A 39 14.62 6.51 2.91
CA THR A 39 15.84 6.86 2.17
C THR A 39 16.75 7.71 3.03
N PHE A 40 18.06 7.47 2.93
CA PHE A 40 19.07 8.33 3.52
C PHE A 40 19.73 9.20 2.44
N TYR A 41 20.07 10.42 2.83
CA TYR A 41 20.85 11.36 2.04
C TYR A 41 22.07 11.83 2.83
N ALA A 42 23.14 12.22 2.12
CA ALA A 42 24.40 12.61 2.74
C ALA A 42 24.43 14.10 3.13
N THR A 43 23.58 14.93 2.51
CA THR A 43 23.51 16.37 2.76
C THR A 43 22.06 16.87 2.85
N PRO A 44 21.81 18.04 3.49
CA PRO A 44 20.49 18.65 3.54
C PRO A 44 19.93 18.97 2.14
N GLU A 45 20.78 19.40 1.20
CA GLU A 45 20.36 19.79 -0.15
C GLU A 45 19.86 18.58 -0.94
N GLN A 46 20.55 17.44 -0.81
CA GLN A 46 20.12 16.17 -1.41
C GLN A 46 18.78 15.71 -0.82
N GLN A 47 18.62 15.84 0.50
CA GLN A 47 17.37 15.52 1.16
C GLN A 47 16.23 16.42 0.69
N ALA A 48 16.44 17.73 0.63
CA ALA A 48 15.44 18.69 0.14
C ALA A 48 15.02 18.38 -1.31
N GLN A 49 15.96 18.01 -2.17
CA GLN A 49 15.67 17.54 -3.52
C GLN A 49 14.88 16.22 -3.51
N GLY A 50 15.23 15.29 -2.62
CA GLY A 50 14.48 14.04 -2.41
C GLY A 50 13.03 14.30 -1.99
N VAL A 51 12.81 15.18 -1.02
CA VAL A 51 11.48 15.62 -0.57
C VAL A 51 10.69 16.21 -1.74
N LYS A 52 11.28 17.13 -2.51
CA LYS A 52 10.65 17.70 -3.71
C LYS A 52 10.23 16.63 -4.71
N VAL A 53 11.09 15.64 -4.97
CA VAL A 53 10.76 14.53 -5.87
C VAL A 53 9.59 13.71 -5.32
N TYR A 54 9.66 13.29 -4.07
CA TYR A 54 8.62 12.44 -3.49
C TYR A 54 7.30 13.19 -3.32
N GLN A 55 7.30 14.39 -2.76
CA GLN A 55 6.11 15.16 -2.45
C GLN A 55 5.52 15.85 -3.68
N ASP A 56 6.31 16.63 -4.42
CA ASP A 56 5.78 17.52 -5.45
C ASP A 56 5.61 16.83 -6.80
N ILE A 57 6.49 15.89 -7.14
CA ILE A 57 6.48 15.20 -8.44
C ILE A 57 5.71 13.88 -8.34
N LEU A 58 6.10 13.04 -7.39
CA LEU A 58 5.56 11.68 -7.25
C LEU A 58 4.34 11.59 -6.32
N LYS A 59 3.98 12.68 -5.62
CA LYS A 59 2.79 12.81 -4.79
C LYS A 59 2.72 11.83 -3.60
N TYR A 60 3.86 11.50 -3.01
CA TYR A 60 3.93 10.80 -1.74
C TYR A 60 3.62 11.76 -0.58
N ASP A 61 2.96 11.24 0.45
CA ASP A 61 2.85 11.88 1.76
C ASP A 61 4.17 11.69 2.51
N VAL A 62 4.96 12.75 2.63
CA VAL A 62 6.25 12.74 3.33
C VAL A 62 6.01 12.94 4.83
N ALA A 63 6.34 11.93 5.62
CA ALA A 63 6.23 11.96 7.07
C ALA A 63 7.48 12.57 7.74
N ILE A 64 8.66 12.29 7.17
CA ILE A 64 9.95 12.84 7.61
C ILE A 64 10.73 13.29 6.36
N PRO A 65 11.30 14.51 6.33
CA PRO A 65 11.09 15.58 7.30
C PRO A 65 9.61 15.95 7.41
N ASN A 66 9.18 16.35 8.61
CA ASN A 66 7.79 16.75 8.78
C ASN A 66 7.57 18.09 8.09
N THR A 67 6.41 18.26 7.44
CA THR A 67 6.06 19.53 6.81
C THR A 67 5.90 20.60 7.90
N ASP A 68 6.28 21.84 7.62
CA ASP A 68 6.01 22.95 8.53
C ASP A 68 4.49 23.18 8.60
N LEU A 69 3.89 22.78 9.72
CA LEU A 69 2.47 22.97 9.98
C LEU A 69 2.20 24.26 10.77
N SER A 70 3.23 25.04 11.12
CA SER A 70 3.12 26.15 12.06
C SER A 70 1.95 27.09 11.74
N GLN A 71 1.67 27.38 10.48
CA GLN A 71 0.57 28.27 10.09
C GLN A 71 -0.84 27.73 10.39
N ILE A 72 -1.02 26.41 10.46
CA ILE A 72 -2.34 25.76 10.65
C ILE A 72 -2.55 25.22 12.07
N LEU A 73 -1.51 25.23 12.91
CA LEU A 73 -1.59 24.73 14.28
C LEU A 73 -2.24 25.74 15.24
N PRO A 74 -3.06 25.27 16.21
CA PRO A 74 -3.66 26.14 17.20
C PRO A 74 -2.60 26.75 18.14
N GLU A 75 -2.95 27.87 18.78
CA GLU A 75 -2.04 28.58 19.69
C GLU A 75 -1.72 27.82 20.97
N ASN A 76 -2.65 26.98 21.46
CA ASN A 76 -2.49 26.23 22.71
C ASN A 76 -2.30 24.73 22.44
N GLN A 77 -1.43 24.12 23.24
CA GLN A 77 -1.14 22.69 23.20
C GLN A 77 -2.38 21.82 23.47
N SER A 78 -3.28 22.27 24.35
CA SER A 78 -4.53 21.56 24.68
C SER A 78 -5.42 21.31 23.46
N ASP A 79 -5.35 22.20 22.47
CA ASP A 79 -6.23 22.18 21.30
C ASP A 79 -5.61 21.35 20.16
N PHE A 80 -4.31 21.06 20.24
CA PHE A 80 -3.54 20.37 19.19
C PHE A 80 -4.04 18.95 18.88
N PRO A 81 -4.33 18.07 19.86
CA PRO A 81 -4.81 16.71 19.57
C PRO A 81 -6.10 16.70 18.74
N ALA A 82 -7.03 17.62 19.05
CA ALA A 82 -8.29 17.74 18.32
C ALA A 82 -8.08 18.25 16.88
N ALA A 83 -7.12 19.17 16.67
CA ALA A 83 -6.77 19.69 15.36
C ALA A 83 -6.00 18.69 14.48
N TYR A 84 -5.12 17.87 15.09
CA TYR A 84 -4.22 16.98 14.34
C TYR A 84 -4.82 15.59 14.05
N ARG A 85 -5.73 15.09 14.89
CA ARG A 85 -6.35 13.77 14.69
C ARG A 85 -7.05 13.62 13.32
N PRO A 86 -7.80 14.62 12.79
CA PRO A 86 -8.36 14.54 11.44
C PRO A 86 -7.31 14.40 10.34
N ILE A 87 -6.12 14.99 10.49
CA ILE A 87 -5.01 14.87 9.53
C ILE A 87 -4.49 13.43 9.49
N LEU A 88 -4.30 12.81 10.66
CA LEU A 88 -3.93 11.39 10.75
C LEU A 88 -5.02 10.48 10.19
N GLU A 89 -6.30 10.78 10.44
CA GLU A 89 -7.43 10.06 9.85
C GLU A 89 -7.47 10.14 8.33
N GLU A 90 -7.22 11.32 7.76
CA GLU A 90 -7.11 11.49 6.31
C GLU A 90 -5.92 10.71 5.74
N GLY A 91 -4.77 10.79 6.42
CA GLY A 91 -3.58 9.99 6.10
C GLY A 91 -3.89 8.49 6.11
N ARG A 92 -4.72 8.01 7.05
CA ARG A 92 -5.15 6.61 7.10
C ARG A 92 -6.06 6.20 5.94
N LYS A 93 -7.01 7.06 5.60
CA LYS A 93 -7.91 6.82 4.46
C LYS A 93 -7.12 6.69 3.15
N LYS A 94 -6.02 7.44 3.03
CA LYS A 94 -5.10 7.35 1.90
C LYS A 94 -4.22 6.10 2.02
N ASN A 95 -3.39 6.00 3.04
CA ASN A 95 -2.24 5.10 3.04
C ASN A 95 -2.42 3.81 3.86
N GLY A 96 -3.58 3.60 4.48
CA GLY A 96 -3.81 2.58 5.51
C GLY A 96 -3.33 3.03 6.90
N THR A 97 -3.28 2.13 7.88
CA THR A 97 -2.83 2.45 9.25
C THR A 97 -1.50 3.24 9.24
N ASN A 98 -1.36 4.26 10.10
CA ASN A 98 -0.16 5.09 10.12
C ASN A 98 1.09 4.23 10.31
N GLY A 99 2.12 4.51 9.52
CA GLY A 99 3.33 3.68 9.47
C GLY A 99 3.18 2.32 8.78
N SER A 100 2.04 1.98 8.18
CA SER A 100 1.88 0.71 7.47
C SER A 100 2.05 0.81 5.96
N PHE A 101 2.48 -0.29 5.32
CA PHE A 101 2.57 -0.40 3.85
C PHE A 101 2.53 -1.85 3.37
N THR A 102 2.26 -2.04 2.07
CA THR A 102 2.28 -3.35 1.40
C THR A 102 3.56 -3.57 0.58
N GLU A 103 4.17 -2.51 0.07
CA GLU A 103 5.48 -2.53 -0.60
C GLU A 103 6.47 -1.60 0.13
N GLY A 104 7.65 -2.08 0.50
CA GLY A 104 8.70 -1.28 1.16
C GLY A 104 9.89 -1.05 0.23
N TRP A 105 10.37 0.18 0.15
CA TRP A 105 11.57 0.59 -0.59
C TRP A 105 12.56 1.23 0.37
N PHE A 106 13.77 0.71 0.40
CA PHE A 106 14.81 1.11 1.33
C PHE A 106 16.07 1.48 0.57
N ASP A 107 16.48 2.73 0.71
CA ASP A 107 17.73 3.23 0.13
C ASP A 107 18.64 3.75 1.24
N PHE A 108 19.58 2.91 1.65
CA PHE A 108 20.55 3.23 2.69
C PHE A 108 21.95 3.54 2.11
N GLN A 109 22.03 3.73 0.79
CA GLN A 109 23.31 3.87 0.08
C GLN A 109 24.01 5.18 0.36
N ALA A 110 23.40 6.16 1.02
CA ALA A 110 24.06 7.42 1.39
C ALA A 110 24.74 7.39 2.78
N ALA A 111 24.65 6.27 3.52
CA ALA A 111 25.19 6.15 4.87
C ALA A 111 26.38 5.18 4.96
N ASN A 112 27.19 5.36 6.01
CA ASN A 112 28.18 4.36 6.44
C ASN A 112 27.46 3.31 7.26
N ALA A 113 27.61 2.03 6.92
CA ALA A 113 27.03 0.94 7.69
C ALA A 113 28.06 0.34 8.64
N VAL A 114 27.65 0.06 9.88
CA VAL A 114 28.47 -0.70 10.84
C VAL A 114 28.63 -2.15 10.37
N THR A 115 27.54 -2.75 9.88
CA THR A 115 27.59 -4.08 9.25
C THR A 115 27.81 -3.95 7.75
N THR A 116 28.92 -4.48 7.25
CA THR A 116 29.26 -4.39 5.82
C THR A 116 28.18 -5.03 4.94
N GLY A 117 27.81 -4.34 3.86
CA GLY A 117 26.84 -4.84 2.88
C GLY A 117 25.38 -4.52 3.20
N THR A 118 25.07 -3.84 4.31
CA THR A 118 23.68 -3.44 4.64
C THR A 118 23.29 -2.04 4.15
N ASN A 119 24.24 -1.25 3.65
CA ASN A 119 24.00 0.06 3.01
C ASN A 119 23.68 -0.08 1.51
N VAL A 120 22.57 -0.76 1.22
CA VAL A 120 22.15 -1.08 -0.15
C VAL A 120 20.74 -0.57 -0.42
N LEU A 121 20.39 -0.49 -1.71
CA LEU A 121 19.01 -0.30 -2.16
C LEU A 121 18.33 -1.67 -2.25
N PHE A 122 17.16 -1.80 -1.65
CA PHE A 122 16.35 -3.00 -1.79
C PHE A 122 14.85 -2.72 -1.61
N THR A 123 14.04 -3.71 -1.98
CA THR A 123 12.59 -3.69 -1.78
C THR A 123 12.13 -4.94 -1.07
N ILE A 124 11.00 -4.83 -0.39
CA ILE A 124 10.29 -5.96 0.23
C ILE A 124 8.80 -5.85 -0.06
N ASN A 125 8.09 -6.97 0.00
CA ASN A 125 6.63 -7.01 -0.04
C ASN A 125 6.13 -7.57 1.29
N ALA A 126 4.99 -7.09 1.75
CA ALA A 126 4.31 -7.67 2.89
C ALA A 126 3.90 -9.14 2.62
N PRO A 127 3.66 -9.95 3.66
CA PRO A 127 3.03 -11.26 3.50
C PRO A 127 1.70 -11.16 2.75
N LEU A 128 1.25 -12.26 2.16
CA LEU A 128 0.00 -12.29 1.38
C LEU A 128 -1.19 -11.74 2.19
N ASN A 129 -1.87 -10.73 1.63
CA ASN A 129 -2.99 -10.01 2.28
C ASN A 129 -2.61 -9.33 3.61
N GLY A 130 -1.32 -9.19 3.90
CA GLY A 130 -0.79 -8.57 5.11
C GLY A 130 -0.23 -7.18 4.86
N ARG A 131 0.30 -6.57 5.92
CA ARG A 131 0.97 -5.27 5.90
C ARG A 131 2.23 -5.33 6.73
N ILE A 132 3.16 -4.44 6.42
CA ILE A 132 4.33 -4.17 7.26
C ILE A 132 4.05 -2.89 8.00
N TYR A 133 4.27 -2.89 9.32
CA TYR A 133 4.10 -1.77 10.22
C TYR A 133 5.47 -1.25 10.62
N SER A 134 5.74 0.02 10.36
CA SER A 134 6.96 0.71 10.75
C SER A 134 6.74 1.57 11.98
N VAL A 135 7.69 1.54 12.90
CA VAL A 135 7.85 2.51 13.97
C VAL A 135 9.08 3.34 13.67
N VAL A 136 8.94 4.67 13.59
CA VAL A 136 10.05 5.61 13.40
C VAL A 136 10.05 6.58 14.58
N ALA A 137 11.13 6.61 15.34
CA ALA A 137 11.25 7.46 16.51
C ALA A 137 12.64 8.10 16.62
N GLY A 138 12.70 9.36 17.02
CA GLY A 138 13.95 10.10 17.21
C GLY A 138 14.17 10.47 18.66
N PHE A 139 15.39 10.29 19.16
CA PHE A 139 15.81 10.78 20.47
C PHE A 139 16.31 12.22 20.34
N PRO A 140 15.58 13.22 20.91
CA PRO A 140 15.91 14.62 20.72
C PRO A 140 17.15 15.03 21.54
N GLU A 141 17.96 15.93 20.99
CA GLU A 141 18.96 16.68 21.76
C GLU A 141 18.33 17.92 22.40
N SER A 142 18.90 18.38 23.52
CA SER A 142 18.39 19.51 24.30
C SER A 142 18.67 20.89 23.70
N GLN A 143 19.17 20.98 22.46
CA GLN A 143 19.64 22.22 21.85
C GLN A 143 18.79 22.62 20.63
N CYS A 144 18.63 23.93 20.41
CA CYS A 144 18.06 24.49 19.18
C CYS A 144 19.19 24.93 18.23
N PRO A 145 19.13 24.63 16.92
CA PRO A 145 18.07 23.87 16.23
C PRO A 145 17.97 22.43 16.72
N LEU A 146 16.74 21.89 16.72
CA LEU A 146 16.48 20.56 17.28
C LEU A 146 17.21 19.49 16.47
N ASN A 147 18.27 18.94 17.06
CA ASN A 147 19.02 17.83 16.48
C ASN A 147 18.50 16.50 17.03
N ILE A 148 18.50 15.45 16.21
CA ILE A 148 18.17 14.11 16.66
C ILE A 148 19.46 13.33 16.90
N GLN A 149 19.71 12.99 18.17
CA GLN A 149 20.88 12.23 18.55
C GLN A 149 20.87 10.87 17.85
N SER A 150 19.77 10.12 17.97
CA SER A 150 19.61 8.83 17.32
C SER A 150 18.20 8.62 16.80
N THR A 151 18.07 7.95 15.66
CA THR A 151 16.78 7.51 15.13
C THR A 151 16.68 6.00 15.21
N GLU A 152 15.60 5.49 15.79
CA GLU A 152 15.24 4.08 15.81
C GLU A 152 14.11 3.85 14.79
N ILE A 153 14.33 2.91 13.88
CA ILE A 153 13.35 2.46 12.90
C ILE A 153 13.16 0.96 13.11
N ALA A 154 11.92 0.49 13.25
CA ALA A 154 11.65 -0.93 13.42
C ALA A 154 10.46 -1.36 12.55
N PHE A 155 10.53 -2.56 11.99
CA PHE A 155 9.51 -3.10 11.08
C PHE A 155 8.93 -4.42 11.57
N PHE A 156 7.61 -4.56 11.45
CA PHE A 156 6.84 -5.69 11.95
C PHE A 156 5.80 -6.13 10.92
N ASP A 157 5.49 -7.41 10.86
CA ASP A 157 4.33 -7.95 10.12
C ASP A 157 3.09 -8.08 11.03
N ASN A 158 3.22 -7.71 12.30
CA ASN A 158 2.17 -7.71 13.31
C ASN A 158 1.98 -6.32 13.93
N VAL A 159 0.75 -5.80 13.89
CA VAL A 159 0.43 -4.46 14.41
C VAL A 159 0.68 -4.35 15.92
N LYS A 160 0.38 -5.40 16.71
CA LYS A 160 0.55 -5.37 18.18
C LYS A 160 2.02 -5.26 18.57
N ASP A 161 2.89 -5.94 17.85
CA ASP A 161 4.35 -5.86 18.09
C ASP A 161 4.87 -4.45 17.78
N ALA A 162 4.38 -3.82 16.70
CA ALA A 162 4.69 -2.43 16.39
C ALA A 162 4.17 -1.46 17.46
N GLU A 163 2.95 -1.64 17.96
CA GLU A 163 2.40 -0.83 19.06
C GLU A 163 3.22 -0.98 20.35
N LEU A 164 3.65 -2.21 20.69
CA LEU A 164 4.50 -2.47 21.83
C LEU A 164 5.86 -1.78 21.67
N LYS A 165 6.47 -1.86 20.48
CA LYS A 165 7.75 -1.18 20.21
C LYS A 165 7.63 0.33 20.30
N ALA A 166 6.54 0.90 19.79
CA ALA A 166 6.28 2.33 19.87
C ALA A 166 6.17 2.79 21.33
N LYS A 167 5.43 2.05 22.17
CA LYS A 167 5.31 2.34 23.62
C LYS A 167 6.64 2.16 24.36
N GLU A 168 7.43 1.15 24.01
CA GLU A 168 8.77 0.93 24.55
C GLU A 168 9.70 2.12 24.28
N LEU A 169 9.73 2.61 23.04
CA LEU A 169 10.56 3.75 22.64
C LEU A 169 10.09 5.05 23.29
N ASP A 170 8.78 5.31 23.35
CA ASP A 170 8.21 6.45 24.08
C ASP A 170 8.62 6.43 25.57
N GLY A 171 8.55 5.26 26.21
CA GLY A 171 8.99 5.08 27.60
C GLY A 171 10.49 5.33 27.83
N LYS A 172 11.30 5.28 26.77
CA LYS A 172 12.74 5.62 26.76
C LYS A 172 13.01 7.10 26.42
N GLY A 173 11.97 7.90 26.22
CA GLY A 173 12.09 9.32 25.89
C GLY A 173 12.26 9.62 24.40
N TYR A 174 12.02 8.64 23.51
CA TYR A 174 12.01 8.90 22.07
C TYR A 174 10.70 9.60 21.65
N LEU A 175 10.81 10.51 20.69
CA LEU A 175 9.68 11.09 19.98
C LEU A 175 9.25 10.14 18.86
N VAL A 176 8.10 9.48 19.00
CA VAL A 176 7.59 8.51 18.01
C VAL A 176 6.80 9.23 16.92
N TYR A 177 7.43 9.48 15.77
CA TYR A 177 6.81 10.24 14.67
C TYR A 177 5.84 9.40 13.84
N VAL A 178 6.20 8.15 13.58
CA VAL A 178 5.42 7.24 12.73
C VAL A 178 5.18 5.95 13.50
N SER A 179 3.92 5.61 13.75
CA SER A 179 3.54 4.33 14.35
C SER A 179 2.04 4.05 14.15
N PRO A 180 1.57 2.81 14.41
CA PRO A 180 0.15 2.50 14.49
C PRO A 180 -0.60 3.19 15.64
N VAL A 181 0.12 3.80 16.60
CA VAL A 181 -0.45 4.45 17.79
C VAL A 181 -0.51 5.96 17.57
N ASP A 182 -1.63 6.46 17.03
CA ASP A 182 -1.80 7.89 16.72
C ASP A 182 -1.48 8.81 17.91
N ASP A 183 -1.87 8.42 19.12
CA ASP A 183 -1.67 9.25 20.31
C ASP A 183 -0.17 9.47 20.62
N LEU A 184 0.70 8.52 20.26
CA LEU A 184 2.16 8.70 20.40
C LEU A 184 2.70 9.66 19.34
N THR A 185 2.17 9.59 18.11
CA THR A 185 2.48 10.55 17.05
C THR A 185 2.02 11.96 17.43
N ILE A 186 0.80 12.10 17.95
CA ILE A 186 0.27 13.37 18.47
C ILE A 186 1.16 13.88 19.62
N LYS A 187 1.53 13.02 20.58
CA LYS A 187 2.42 13.39 21.68
C LYS A 187 3.77 13.89 21.17
N ALA A 188 4.39 13.17 20.24
CA ALA A 188 5.67 13.54 19.66
C ALA A 188 5.60 14.92 18.98
N PHE A 189 4.61 15.13 18.11
CA PHE A 189 4.43 16.42 17.43
C PHE A 189 4.02 17.55 18.38
N SER A 190 3.26 17.25 19.43
CA SER A 190 2.96 18.22 20.48
C SER A 190 4.22 18.73 21.17
N GLN A 191 5.16 17.84 21.49
CA GLN A 191 6.46 18.21 22.08
C GLN A 191 7.35 19.00 21.11
N LEU A 192 7.24 18.72 19.82
CA LEU A 192 7.98 19.43 18.78
C LEU A 192 7.45 20.86 18.62
N PHE A 193 6.14 21.05 18.50
CA PHE A 193 5.53 22.33 18.15
C PHE A 193 5.21 23.24 19.34
N TYR A 194 5.10 22.70 20.56
CA TYR A 194 4.69 23.46 21.74
C TYR A 194 5.75 23.45 22.83
N ASP A 195 5.91 24.60 23.47
CA ASP A 195 6.67 24.74 24.70
C ASP A 195 5.90 24.05 25.84
N GLN A 196 6.55 23.11 26.52
CA GLN A 196 5.88 22.24 27.49
C GLN A 196 5.62 22.95 28.83
N ASP A 197 6.31 24.05 29.10
CA ASP A 197 6.15 24.81 30.34
C ASP A 197 4.99 25.80 30.23
N THR A 198 4.88 26.45 29.08
CA THR A 198 3.84 27.47 28.81
C THR A 198 2.60 26.91 28.11
N GLY A 199 2.71 25.73 27.48
CA GLY A 199 1.67 25.15 26.64
C GLY A 199 1.39 25.95 25.36
N LYS A 200 2.26 26.91 25.02
CA LYS A 200 2.12 27.77 23.85
C LYS A 200 2.92 27.25 22.68
N LYS A 201 2.41 27.52 21.48
CA LYS A 201 3.11 27.20 20.24
C LYS A 201 4.46 27.92 20.18
N LYS A 202 5.50 27.19 19.80
CA LYS A 202 6.86 27.74 19.64
C LYS A 202 6.90 28.73 18.48
N THR A 203 7.65 29.81 18.63
CA THR A 203 7.74 30.89 17.63
C THR A 203 8.99 30.83 16.74
N LYS A 204 10.01 30.04 17.12
CA LYS A 204 11.25 29.87 16.35
C LYS A 204 11.18 28.60 15.49
N SER A 205 11.06 28.76 14.17
CA SER A 205 11.04 27.68 13.15
C SER A 205 12.08 26.60 13.34
N ASP A 206 13.29 27.04 13.68
CA ASP A 206 14.46 26.18 13.69
C ASP A 206 14.48 25.23 14.91
N CYS A 207 13.60 25.48 15.90
CA CYS A 207 13.46 24.67 17.12
C CYS A 207 12.42 23.54 17.02
N PHE A 208 11.65 23.44 15.93
CA PHE A 208 10.51 22.50 15.84
C PHE A 208 10.46 21.59 14.61
N LEU A 209 11.42 21.71 13.70
CA LEU A 209 11.50 20.84 12.53
C LEU A 209 12.24 19.54 12.86
N VAL A 210 11.53 18.41 12.76
CA VAL A 210 12.22 17.14 12.46
C VAL A 210 12.64 17.25 11.00
N SER A 211 13.79 17.88 10.79
CA SER A 211 14.41 18.03 9.47
C SER A 211 14.93 16.69 8.92
N GLY A 212 14.74 15.58 9.65
CA GLY A 212 15.29 14.27 9.31
C GLY A 212 16.79 14.16 9.52
N ALA A 213 17.46 15.21 10.02
CA ALA A 213 18.87 15.16 10.40
C ALA A 213 19.07 14.35 11.68
N THR A 214 19.88 13.29 11.61
CA THR A 214 20.13 12.40 12.74
C THR A 214 21.57 11.89 12.75
N LYS A 215 22.23 11.85 13.92
CA LYS A 215 23.66 11.49 13.99
C LYS A 215 23.90 10.00 13.75
N ASN A 216 22.98 9.16 14.21
CA ASN A 216 23.00 7.73 13.95
C ASN A 216 21.59 7.18 13.74
N VAL A 217 21.47 6.16 12.90
CA VAL A 217 20.21 5.45 12.66
C VAL A 217 20.38 3.98 12.94
N LYS A 218 19.43 3.42 13.68
CA LYS A 218 19.30 1.98 13.89
C LYS A 218 18.02 1.50 13.23
N VAL A 219 18.14 0.46 12.41
CA VAL A 219 17.04 -0.09 11.61
C VAL A 219 16.88 -1.57 11.94
N ASP A 220 15.82 -1.90 12.67
CA ASP A 220 15.51 -3.24 13.13
C ASP A 220 14.55 -3.95 12.18
N PHE A 221 15.09 -4.96 11.48
CA PHE A 221 14.35 -5.87 10.62
C PHE A 221 14.17 -7.26 11.26
N SER A 222 14.56 -7.47 12.51
CA SER A 222 14.61 -8.81 13.14
C SER A 222 13.27 -9.53 13.15
N LYS A 223 12.14 -8.80 13.15
CA LYS A 223 10.80 -9.37 13.09
C LYS A 223 10.30 -9.70 11.69
N ILE A 224 10.95 -9.16 10.66
CA ILE A 224 10.59 -9.37 9.26
C ILE A 224 11.78 -9.81 8.40
N PHE A 225 12.82 -10.39 9.01
CA PHE A 225 14.08 -10.74 8.32
C PHE A 225 13.84 -11.65 7.12
N TYR A 226 12.83 -12.53 7.18
CA TYR A 226 12.47 -13.49 6.15
C TYR A 226 11.91 -12.83 4.87
N LEU A 227 11.50 -11.55 4.95
CA LEU A 227 11.08 -10.74 3.81
C LEU A 227 12.25 -10.04 3.11
N LEU A 228 13.43 -9.99 3.74
CA LEU A 228 14.60 -9.33 3.18
C LEU A 228 15.23 -10.14 2.05
N PRO A 229 15.97 -9.49 1.13
CA PRO A 229 16.87 -10.19 0.20
C PRO A 229 17.80 -11.17 0.94
N PRO A 230 18.12 -12.35 0.36
CA PRO A 230 18.89 -13.41 1.03
C PRO A 230 20.19 -12.93 1.71
N ALA A 231 20.92 -12.00 1.06
CA ALA A 231 22.17 -11.46 1.59
C ALA A 231 22.01 -10.63 2.88
N LEU A 232 20.80 -10.13 3.17
CA LEU A 232 20.51 -9.28 4.33
C LEU A 232 19.83 -10.05 5.47
N GLN A 233 19.34 -11.27 5.23
CA GLN A 233 18.58 -12.03 6.23
C GLN A 233 19.42 -12.39 7.44
N GLN A 234 20.61 -12.98 7.23
CA GLN A 234 21.50 -13.39 8.32
C GLN A 234 21.99 -12.19 9.16
N PRO A 235 22.47 -11.09 8.55
CA PRO A 235 22.77 -9.87 9.29
C PRO A 235 21.59 -9.37 10.15
N ALA A 236 20.37 -9.35 9.59
CA ALA A 236 19.19 -8.83 10.28
C ALA A 236 18.72 -9.70 11.47
N ILE A 237 19.01 -11.00 11.43
CA ILE A 237 18.77 -11.90 12.57
C ILE A 237 19.73 -11.57 13.72
N GLN A 238 20.98 -11.26 13.41
CA GLN A 238 22.04 -11.08 14.40
C GLN A 238 21.89 -9.78 15.18
N ALA A 239 21.60 -8.67 14.47
CA ALA A 239 21.43 -7.36 15.07
C ALA A 239 20.67 -6.41 14.14
N PRO A 240 20.07 -5.34 14.70
CA PRO A 240 19.60 -4.22 13.91
C PRO A 240 20.74 -3.58 13.09
N PHE A 241 20.42 -3.04 11.92
CA PHE A 241 21.39 -2.37 11.08
C PHE A 241 21.67 -0.97 11.61
N GLU A 242 22.94 -0.66 11.82
CA GLU A 242 23.37 0.64 12.33
C GLU A 242 24.09 1.44 11.24
N TYR A 243 23.74 2.72 11.17
CA TYR A 243 24.20 3.65 10.16
C TYR A 243 24.71 4.95 10.78
N GLY A 244 25.84 5.44 10.25
CA GLY A 244 26.41 6.75 10.55
C GLY A 244 26.58 7.62 9.28
N PRO A 245 26.85 8.92 9.43
CA PRO A 245 27.02 9.83 8.30
C PRO A 245 28.22 9.41 7.45
N ARG A 246 28.09 9.57 6.13
CA ARG A 246 29.24 9.51 5.20
C ARG A 246 30.04 10.80 5.19
N ILE A 247 29.36 11.93 5.31
CA ILE A 247 29.91 13.27 5.25
C ILE A 247 29.27 14.09 6.37
N GLY A 248 30.06 14.93 7.04
CA GLY A 248 29.57 15.78 8.12
C GLY A 248 29.15 14.99 9.37
N ASN A 249 28.13 15.50 10.07
CA ASN A 249 27.73 15.01 11.39
C ASN A 249 26.38 14.26 11.38
N PHE A 250 25.65 14.27 10.27
CA PHE A 250 24.26 13.79 10.22
C PHE A 250 23.98 12.98 8.95
N ILE A 251 23.12 11.98 9.10
CA ILE A 251 22.37 11.35 8.02
C ILE A 251 21.06 12.12 7.87
N TYR A 252 20.61 12.34 6.64
CA TYR A 252 19.37 13.04 6.36
C TYR A 252 18.32 12.05 5.86
N LEU A 253 17.34 11.73 6.72
CA LEU A 253 16.30 10.74 6.46
C LEU A 253 15.11 11.36 5.70
N VAL A 254 14.61 10.62 4.71
CA VAL A 254 13.25 10.80 4.18
C VAL A 254 12.42 9.54 4.44
N ASN A 255 11.24 9.72 5.01
CA ASN A 255 10.23 8.67 5.16
C ASN A 255 8.93 9.13 4.51
N ALA A 256 8.43 8.38 3.55
CA ALA A 256 7.27 8.78 2.75
C ALA A 256 6.34 7.61 2.43
N ARG A 257 5.06 7.90 2.18
CA ARG A 257 4.02 6.90 1.88
C ARG A 257 3.21 7.32 0.67
N LEU A 258 2.83 6.36 -0.16
CA LEU A 258 1.93 6.59 -1.29
C LEU A 258 0.88 5.48 -1.36
N THR A 259 -0.38 5.88 -1.53
CA THR A 259 -1.47 4.99 -1.87
C THR A 259 -1.30 4.48 -3.29
N LEU A 260 -1.31 3.16 -3.46
CA LEU A 260 -1.25 2.55 -4.78
C LEU A 260 -2.67 2.28 -5.27
N THR A 261 -3.00 2.84 -6.43
CA THR A 261 -4.26 2.52 -7.10
C THR A 261 -4.08 1.26 -7.94
N ILE A 262 -4.98 0.31 -7.79
CA ILE A 262 -5.03 -0.88 -8.64
C ILE A 262 -5.31 -0.44 -10.07
N GLN A 263 -4.46 -0.89 -10.97
CA GLN A 263 -4.59 -0.69 -12.41
C GLN A 263 -4.09 -1.94 -13.13
N GLY A 264 -4.83 -2.38 -14.14
CA GLY A 264 -4.43 -3.42 -15.07
C GLY A 264 -5.12 -3.25 -16.41
N GLY A 265 -4.56 -3.82 -17.47
CA GLY A 265 -5.05 -3.62 -18.85
C GLY A 265 -4.59 -2.30 -19.46
N ASN A 266 -5.23 -1.90 -20.56
CA ASN A 266 -4.81 -0.80 -21.43
C ASN A 266 -5.78 0.40 -21.38
N THR A 267 -5.35 1.52 -21.95
CA THR A 267 -6.18 2.73 -22.07
C THR A 267 -7.48 2.48 -22.85
N ILE A 268 -8.57 3.04 -22.35
CA ILE A 268 -9.91 2.99 -22.97
C ILE A 268 -10.00 4.02 -24.10
N LEU A 269 -9.96 3.54 -25.34
CA LEU A 269 -10.09 4.33 -26.56
C LEU A 269 -10.75 3.54 -27.69
N ASN A 270 -11.26 4.26 -28.68
CA ASN A 270 -11.86 3.68 -29.89
C ASN A 270 -10.77 3.10 -30.81
N ARG A 271 -10.48 1.80 -30.69
CA ARG A 271 -9.50 1.13 -31.55
C ARG A 271 -10.14 0.66 -32.86
N ALA A 272 -9.35 0.21 -33.84
CA ALA A 272 -9.84 -0.04 -35.20
C ALA A 272 -10.83 -1.22 -35.30
N TYR A 273 -10.62 -2.30 -34.55
CA TYR A 273 -11.28 -3.59 -34.79
C TYR A 273 -12.11 -4.08 -33.59
N SER A 274 -12.95 -5.08 -33.82
CA SER A 274 -13.56 -5.95 -32.80
C SER A 274 -13.55 -7.39 -33.31
N ASP A 275 -13.49 -8.39 -32.42
CA ASP A 275 -13.40 -9.79 -32.87
C ASP A 275 -14.66 -10.29 -33.57
N SER A 276 -14.48 -11.13 -34.58
CA SER A 276 -15.55 -11.79 -35.31
C SER A 276 -15.83 -13.22 -34.83
N GLN A 277 -14.97 -13.78 -33.98
CA GLN A 277 -15.05 -15.15 -33.46
C GLN A 277 -16.01 -15.26 -32.27
N ASN A 278 -16.73 -16.38 -32.19
CA ASN A 278 -17.58 -16.73 -31.05
C ASN A 278 -16.87 -17.64 -30.05
N ASN A 279 -17.40 -17.74 -28.82
CA ASN A 279 -16.84 -18.54 -27.75
C ASN A 279 -15.32 -18.31 -27.55
N LEU A 280 -14.90 -17.04 -27.54
CA LEU A 280 -13.50 -16.64 -27.52
C LEU A 280 -13.07 -16.29 -26.10
N TYR A 281 -12.14 -17.07 -25.54
CA TYR A 281 -11.37 -16.70 -24.36
C TYR A 281 -10.06 -16.06 -24.77
N LEU A 282 -9.70 -14.95 -24.12
CA LEU A 282 -8.41 -14.31 -24.30
C LEU A 282 -7.86 -13.72 -23.01
N VAL A 283 -6.54 -13.64 -22.94
CA VAL A 283 -5.80 -12.87 -21.93
C VAL A 283 -4.94 -11.83 -22.64
N ASP A 284 -5.01 -10.59 -22.16
CA ASP A 284 -4.18 -9.49 -22.63
C ASP A 284 -2.98 -9.34 -21.70
N THR A 285 -1.79 -9.63 -22.23
CA THR A 285 -0.52 -9.59 -21.50
C THR A 285 0.25 -8.30 -21.70
N ASN A 286 -0.34 -7.27 -22.33
CA ASN A 286 0.32 -5.98 -22.53
C ASN A 286 0.65 -5.29 -21.20
N ASN A 287 -0.33 -5.26 -20.28
CA ASN A 287 -0.22 -4.57 -19.00
C ASN A 287 -0.85 -5.42 -17.90
N SER A 288 0.01 -6.05 -17.10
CA SER A 288 -0.41 -6.77 -15.89
C SER A 288 -0.94 -5.81 -14.81
N ILE A 289 -1.67 -6.35 -13.85
CA ILE A 289 -2.09 -5.66 -12.64
C ILE A 289 -0.86 -5.22 -11.86
N ASN A 290 -0.80 -3.93 -11.52
CA ASN A 290 0.39 -3.28 -10.99
C ASN A 290 0.66 -3.55 -9.51
N VAL A 291 -0.37 -3.90 -8.72
CA VAL A 291 -0.30 -4.12 -7.26
C VAL A 291 -1.29 -5.18 -6.80
N ASP A 292 -1.03 -5.78 -5.64
CA ASP A 292 -1.98 -6.64 -4.95
C ASP A 292 -3.19 -5.82 -4.47
N GLY A 293 -4.38 -6.44 -4.43
CA GLY A 293 -5.57 -5.84 -3.82
C GLY A 293 -6.88 -6.33 -4.43
N GLU A 294 -7.92 -5.48 -4.47
CA GLU A 294 -9.24 -5.83 -4.97
C GLU A 294 -9.71 -4.97 -6.15
N ILE A 295 -10.05 -5.60 -7.28
CA ILE A 295 -10.72 -4.94 -8.39
C ILE A 295 -12.20 -4.79 -8.05
N ARG A 296 -12.75 -3.59 -8.27
CA ARG A 296 -14.18 -3.30 -8.05
C ARG A 296 -14.87 -2.82 -9.31
N LYS A 297 -14.10 -2.40 -10.31
CA LYS A 297 -14.62 -1.83 -11.55
C LYS A 297 -13.78 -2.26 -12.73
N TRP A 298 -14.40 -2.37 -13.89
CA TRP A 298 -13.71 -2.53 -15.15
C TRP A 298 -14.37 -1.71 -16.24
N ASN A 299 -13.59 -1.34 -17.25
CA ASN A 299 -14.03 -0.46 -18.31
C ASN A 299 -13.62 -1.04 -19.65
N VAL A 300 -14.44 -0.77 -20.67
CA VAL A 300 -14.14 -1.14 -22.06
C VAL A 300 -14.57 -0.06 -23.03
N TRP A 301 -13.96 -0.02 -24.21
CA TRP A 301 -14.57 0.62 -25.37
C TRP A 301 -15.23 -0.44 -26.25
N ALA A 302 -16.55 -0.37 -26.43
CA ALA A 302 -17.30 -1.32 -27.22
C ALA A 302 -17.64 -0.80 -28.62
N LYS A 303 -17.56 -1.66 -29.63
CA LYS A 303 -17.92 -1.41 -31.04
C LYS A 303 -19.36 -1.81 -31.38
N ASN A 304 -19.96 -2.66 -30.56
CA ASN A 304 -21.31 -3.19 -30.71
C ASN A 304 -21.84 -3.57 -29.32
N THR A 305 -23.08 -4.04 -29.26
CA THR A 305 -23.78 -4.37 -28.00
C THR A 305 -23.71 -5.86 -27.64
N LEU A 306 -22.76 -6.61 -28.19
CA LEU A 306 -22.64 -8.04 -27.89
C LEU A 306 -22.08 -8.28 -26.48
N PRO A 307 -22.55 -9.35 -25.80
CA PRO A 307 -22.18 -9.60 -24.42
C PRO A 307 -20.68 -9.91 -24.26
N VAL A 308 -20.12 -9.46 -23.15
CA VAL A 308 -18.71 -9.64 -22.78
C VAL A 308 -18.60 -9.92 -21.28
N GLN A 309 -17.62 -10.74 -20.91
CA GLN A 309 -17.28 -11.05 -19.51
C GLN A 309 -15.82 -10.71 -19.25
N LEU A 310 -15.54 -10.06 -18.11
CA LEU A 310 -14.19 -9.88 -17.59
C LEU A 310 -13.69 -11.21 -17.02
N ILE A 311 -12.44 -11.55 -17.32
CA ILE A 311 -11.75 -12.66 -16.69
C ILE A 311 -10.39 -12.17 -16.18
N ILE A 312 -10.05 -12.53 -14.94
CA ILE A 312 -8.71 -12.31 -14.39
C ILE A 312 -7.93 -13.61 -14.46
N TYR A 313 -6.73 -13.54 -15.02
CA TYR A 313 -5.82 -14.66 -15.18
C TYR A 313 -4.57 -14.48 -14.33
N ARG A 314 -4.04 -15.59 -13.82
CA ARG A 314 -2.71 -15.65 -13.21
C ARG A 314 -1.83 -16.61 -13.97
N ARG A 315 -0.60 -16.19 -14.24
CA ARG A 315 0.43 -17.05 -14.84
C ARG A 315 1.25 -17.70 -13.73
N ASN A 316 1.29 -19.03 -13.71
CA ASN A 316 2.12 -19.82 -12.80
C ASN A 316 3.16 -20.59 -13.64
N ALA A 317 4.37 -20.03 -13.72
CA ALA A 317 5.42 -20.49 -14.62
C ALA A 317 4.93 -20.59 -16.09
N ASN A 318 4.73 -21.81 -16.58
CA ASN A 318 4.29 -22.10 -17.95
C ASN A 318 2.78 -22.38 -18.06
N SER A 319 2.02 -22.22 -16.97
CA SER A 319 0.58 -22.50 -16.92
C SER A 319 -0.23 -21.24 -16.59
N TRP A 320 -1.52 -21.29 -16.91
CA TRP A 320 -2.48 -20.21 -16.62
C TRP A 320 -3.61 -20.75 -15.75
N SER A 321 -4.07 -19.93 -14.80
CA SER A 321 -5.26 -20.19 -13.99
C SER A 321 -6.22 -19.01 -14.07
N VAL A 322 -7.51 -19.29 -14.09
CA VAL A 322 -8.54 -18.26 -13.89
C VAL A 322 -8.64 -17.94 -12.40
N ILE A 323 -8.45 -16.68 -12.05
CA ILE A 323 -8.62 -16.18 -10.68
C ILE A 323 -10.09 -15.88 -10.41
N ALA A 324 -10.75 -15.19 -11.34
CA ALA A 324 -12.16 -14.86 -11.23
C ALA A 324 -12.76 -14.54 -12.60
N LYS A 325 -14.09 -14.57 -12.66
CA LYS A 325 -14.90 -14.09 -13.79
C LYS A 325 -15.97 -13.13 -13.26
N SER A 326 -16.25 -12.05 -13.98
CA SER A 326 -17.42 -11.22 -13.69
C SER A 326 -18.70 -11.89 -14.18
N ASP A 327 -19.87 -11.30 -13.90
CA ASP A 327 -21.07 -11.59 -14.69
C ASP A 327 -20.88 -11.16 -16.15
N LEU A 328 -21.67 -11.75 -17.06
CA LEU A 328 -21.79 -11.24 -18.43
C LEU A 328 -22.44 -9.85 -18.42
N LYS A 329 -21.88 -8.93 -19.20
CA LYS A 329 -22.39 -7.57 -19.38
C LYS A 329 -22.65 -7.30 -20.86
N THR A 330 -23.72 -6.57 -21.13
CA THR A 330 -24.08 -6.08 -22.46
C THR A 330 -23.72 -4.60 -22.53
N PRO A 331 -22.68 -4.21 -23.27
CA PRO A 331 -22.26 -2.82 -23.38
C PRO A 331 -23.19 -2.03 -24.32
N VAL A 332 -23.13 -0.69 -24.21
CA VAL A 332 -23.54 0.21 -25.30
C VAL A 332 -22.33 0.52 -26.19
N VAL A 333 -22.55 0.96 -27.43
CA VAL A 333 -21.42 1.40 -28.29
C VAL A 333 -20.73 2.60 -27.64
N GLY A 334 -19.39 2.57 -27.56
CA GLY A 334 -18.58 3.60 -26.92
C GLY A 334 -17.94 3.15 -25.60
N ALA A 335 -17.59 4.11 -24.74
CA ALA A 335 -16.99 3.84 -23.44
C ALA A 335 -18.03 3.30 -22.44
N ASN A 336 -17.69 2.21 -21.76
CA ASN A 336 -18.53 1.58 -20.74
C ASN A 336 -17.74 1.41 -19.45
N SER A 337 -18.45 1.49 -18.33
CA SER A 337 -17.94 1.21 -17.00
C SER A 337 -18.88 0.25 -16.28
N PHE A 338 -18.33 -0.82 -15.70
CA PHE A 338 -19.09 -1.85 -15.04
C PHE A 338 -18.57 -2.04 -13.61
N ASP A 339 -19.45 -1.83 -12.63
CA ASP A 339 -19.18 -2.19 -11.23
C ASP A 339 -19.29 -3.71 -11.04
N LEU A 340 -18.41 -4.26 -10.21
CA LEU A 340 -18.45 -5.65 -9.78
C LEU A 340 -19.29 -5.77 -8.50
N PRO A 341 -20.30 -6.65 -8.45
CA PRO A 341 -21.12 -6.83 -7.26
C PRO A 341 -20.33 -7.41 -6.08
N SER A 342 -19.24 -8.12 -6.37
CA SER A 342 -18.27 -8.61 -5.39
C SER A 342 -16.86 -8.28 -5.89
N PRO A 343 -15.99 -7.70 -5.05
CA PRO A 343 -14.62 -7.40 -5.43
C PRO A 343 -13.85 -8.66 -5.81
N ILE A 344 -12.92 -8.54 -6.76
CA ILE A 344 -12.03 -9.63 -7.17
C ILE A 344 -10.66 -9.39 -6.55
N SER A 345 -10.22 -10.27 -5.65
CA SER A 345 -8.87 -10.23 -5.09
C SER A 345 -7.83 -10.66 -6.13
N VAL A 346 -6.83 -9.82 -6.35
CA VAL A 346 -5.78 -9.98 -7.36
C VAL A 346 -4.40 -9.79 -6.78
N LYS A 347 -3.40 -10.28 -7.51
CA LYS A 347 -1.98 -10.07 -7.25
C LYS A 347 -1.36 -9.23 -8.34
N LYS A 348 -0.31 -8.50 -7.98
CA LYS A 348 0.63 -7.91 -8.92
C LYS A 348 1.13 -8.97 -9.90
N GLY A 349 1.06 -8.65 -11.19
CA GLY A 349 1.41 -9.59 -12.26
C GLY A 349 0.25 -10.45 -12.76
N ASP A 350 -0.94 -10.38 -12.15
CA ASP A 350 -2.15 -10.96 -12.76
C ASP A 350 -2.53 -10.18 -14.02
N PHE A 351 -3.28 -10.81 -14.92
CA PHE A 351 -3.61 -10.27 -16.24
C PHE A 351 -5.11 -10.13 -16.46
N VAL A 352 -5.47 -9.08 -17.16
CA VAL A 352 -6.84 -8.82 -17.59
C VAL A 352 -7.12 -9.59 -18.86
N GLY A 353 -8.27 -10.23 -18.94
CA GLY A 353 -8.74 -10.88 -20.15
C GLY A 353 -10.23 -10.79 -20.30
N LEU A 354 -10.70 -11.37 -21.40
CA LEU A 354 -12.07 -11.27 -21.84
C LEU A 354 -12.60 -12.63 -22.27
N TYR A 355 -13.90 -12.79 -22.12
CA TYR A 355 -14.65 -13.84 -22.76
C TYR A 355 -15.78 -13.25 -23.60
N PHE A 356 -15.86 -13.69 -24.85
CA PHE A 356 -16.95 -13.38 -25.76
C PHE A 356 -17.73 -14.67 -26.05
N PRO A 357 -18.94 -14.86 -25.49
CA PRO A 357 -19.76 -16.02 -25.81
C PRO A 357 -20.28 -15.97 -27.25
N GLN A 358 -20.47 -14.76 -27.77
CA GLN A 358 -20.76 -14.47 -29.18
C GLN A 358 -19.53 -13.81 -29.81
N LYS A 359 -19.71 -12.96 -30.83
CA LYS A 359 -18.60 -12.17 -31.39
C LYS A 359 -18.09 -11.13 -30.39
N GLY A 360 -16.88 -10.63 -30.60
CA GLY A 360 -16.27 -9.63 -29.73
C GLY A 360 -16.95 -8.27 -29.83
N SER A 361 -17.25 -7.69 -28.68
CA SER A 361 -17.74 -6.31 -28.57
C SER A 361 -16.63 -5.30 -28.29
N VAL A 362 -15.52 -5.71 -27.68
CA VAL A 362 -14.46 -4.79 -27.25
C VAL A 362 -13.52 -4.41 -28.39
N ALA A 363 -13.23 -3.12 -28.48
CA ALA A 363 -12.34 -2.57 -29.49
C ALA A 363 -10.88 -2.98 -29.24
N PHE A 364 -10.15 -3.34 -30.29
CA PHE A 364 -8.71 -3.62 -30.21
C PHE A 364 -7.95 -3.07 -31.43
N SER A 365 -6.63 -2.90 -31.26
CA SER A 365 -5.68 -2.62 -32.36
C SER A 365 -4.83 -3.85 -32.61
N LEU A 366 -4.50 -4.12 -33.88
CA LEU A 366 -3.41 -5.02 -34.22
C LEU A 366 -2.17 -4.14 -34.37
N ASP A 367 -1.22 -4.27 -33.44
CA ASP A 367 -0.08 -3.34 -33.37
C ASP A 367 0.93 -3.63 -34.49
N ASN A 368 1.24 -4.91 -34.72
CA ASN A 368 2.07 -5.39 -35.83
C ASN A 368 1.88 -6.90 -36.06
N GLY A 369 2.41 -7.40 -37.18
CA GLY A 369 2.44 -8.83 -37.47
C GLY A 369 1.09 -9.44 -37.90
N PRO A 370 1.03 -10.77 -38.02
CA PRO A 370 -0.18 -11.47 -38.44
C PRO A 370 -1.25 -11.52 -37.34
N TRP A 371 -2.49 -11.79 -37.75
CA TRP A 371 -3.63 -12.01 -36.85
C TRP A 371 -3.45 -13.19 -35.90
N ASN A 372 -2.64 -14.18 -36.30
CA ASN A 372 -2.21 -15.28 -35.46
C ASN A 372 -0.72 -15.55 -35.74
N LEU A 373 0.09 -15.59 -34.68
CA LEU A 373 1.54 -15.84 -34.77
C LEU A 373 1.90 -17.32 -34.93
N GLY A 374 0.95 -18.24 -34.69
CA GLY A 374 1.21 -19.68 -34.72
C GLY A 374 2.05 -20.20 -33.56
N ASN A 375 2.27 -19.37 -32.53
CA ASN A 375 2.94 -19.70 -31.28
C ASN A 375 2.25 -18.93 -30.12
N LEU A 376 2.83 -18.95 -28.91
CA LEU A 376 2.32 -18.22 -27.74
C LEU A 376 3.20 -17.04 -27.31
N SER A 377 3.96 -16.44 -28.24
CA SER A 377 4.85 -15.30 -27.95
C SER A 377 4.17 -13.93 -28.09
N GLY A 378 2.93 -13.90 -28.57
CA GLY A 378 2.17 -12.66 -28.73
C GLY A 378 1.69 -12.05 -27.42
N LYS A 379 1.26 -10.79 -27.49
CA LYS A 379 0.77 -10.03 -26.34
C LYS A 379 -0.68 -10.33 -25.94
N VAL A 380 -1.44 -10.99 -26.82
CA VAL A 380 -2.74 -11.54 -26.48
C VAL A 380 -2.70 -13.01 -26.81
N LEU A 381 -2.95 -13.84 -25.79
CA LEU A 381 -3.16 -15.27 -25.96
C LEU A 381 -4.66 -15.53 -26.04
N PHE A 382 -5.07 -16.44 -26.91
CA PHE A 382 -6.48 -16.75 -27.10
C PHE A 382 -6.69 -18.22 -27.42
N VAL A 383 -7.91 -18.67 -27.14
CA VAL A 383 -8.35 -20.04 -27.40
C VAL A 383 -9.09 -20.07 -28.73
N PHE A 384 -8.75 -21.01 -29.61
CA PHE A 384 -9.54 -21.21 -30.82
C PHE A 384 -10.93 -21.77 -30.44
N PRO A 385 -12.02 -21.31 -31.07
CA PRO A 385 -13.35 -21.81 -30.78
C PRO A 385 -13.41 -23.33 -31.01
N SER A 386 -13.63 -24.09 -29.94
CA SER A 386 -13.92 -25.53 -30.00
C SER A 386 -14.89 -25.92 -28.88
N PRO A 387 -15.65 -27.01 -29.03
CA PRO A 387 -16.57 -27.48 -27.99
C PRO A 387 -15.87 -27.85 -26.66
N GLU A 388 -14.57 -28.16 -26.72
CA GLU A 388 -13.75 -28.57 -25.57
C GLU A 388 -12.87 -27.42 -25.04
N ALA A 389 -13.00 -26.22 -25.61
CA ALA A 389 -12.21 -25.05 -25.24
C ALA A 389 -12.44 -24.67 -23.78
N THR A 390 -11.37 -24.78 -22.98
CA THR A 390 -11.35 -24.26 -21.61
C THR A 390 -10.73 -22.86 -21.59
N ALA A 391 -11.05 -22.07 -20.56
CA ALA A 391 -10.63 -20.67 -20.47
C ALA A 391 -9.10 -20.45 -20.47
N THR A 392 -8.31 -21.50 -20.25
CA THR A 392 -6.84 -21.43 -20.16
C THR A 392 -6.13 -22.25 -21.24
N ALA A 393 -6.86 -22.92 -22.14
CA ALA A 393 -6.30 -23.72 -23.23
C ALA A 393 -5.82 -22.84 -24.41
N PHE A 394 -4.97 -21.85 -24.12
CA PHE A 394 -4.49 -20.92 -25.13
C PHE A 394 -3.69 -21.65 -26.21
N SER A 395 -4.16 -21.51 -27.45
CA SER A 395 -3.64 -22.23 -28.62
C SER A 395 -3.20 -21.28 -29.73
N GLY A 396 -3.48 -19.99 -29.58
CA GLY A 396 -3.08 -18.94 -30.51
C GLY A 396 -2.60 -17.70 -29.77
N SER A 397 -1.79 -16.89 -30.45
CA SER A 397 -1.42 -15.57 -29.94
C SER A 397 -1.29 -14.55 -31.06
N SER A 398 -1.33 -13.28 -30.68
CA SER A 398 -1.30 -12.13 -31.59
C SER A 398 -0.73 -10.90 -30.88
N ASN A 399 -0.28 -9.90 -31.62
CA ASN A 399 0.13 -8.61 -31.07
C ASN A 399 -1.04 -7.62 -31.08
N ARG A 400 -2.16 -8.04 -30.49
CA ARG A 400 -3.32 -7.18 -30.27
C ARG A 400 -3.18 -6.41 -28.97
N THR A 401 -3.84 -5.27 -28.90
CA THR A 401 -4.02 -4.50 -27.67
C THR A 401 -5.50 -4.15 -27.52
N TYR A 402 -6.16 -4.68 -26.49
CA TYR A 402 -7.59 -4.46 -26.25
C TYR A 402 -7.85 -3.19 -25.46
N SER A 403 -8.97 -2.53 -25.74
CA SER A 403 -9.47 -1.37 -25.02
C SER A 403 -10.21 -1.80 -23.75
N ILE A 404 -9.46 -2.27 -22.77
CA ILE A 404 -9.97 -2.76 -21.48
C ILE A 404 -9.05 -2.37 -20.34
N ASN A 405 -9.59 -1.95 -19.21
CA ASN A 405 -8.84 -1.85 -17.95
C ASN A 405 -9.69 -2.23 -16.74
N VAL A 406 -9.00 -2.43 -15.62
CA VAL A 406 -9.57 -2.73 -14.30
C VAL A 406 -9.06 -1.73 -13.27
N LYS A 407 -9.89 -1.43 -12.26
CA LYS A 407 -9.59 -0.51 -11.16
C LYS A 407 -10.20 -0.97 -9.84
#